data_AF-A0A0N0TZ27-F1
#
_entry.id   AF-A0A0N0TZ27-F1
#
_cell.length_a   1.000
_cell.length_b   1.000
_cell.length_c   1.000
_cell.angle_alpha   90.00
_cell.angle_beta   90.00
_cell.angle_gamma   90.00
#
_symmetry.space_group_name_H-M   'P 1'
#
loop_
_entity.id
_entity.type
_entity.pdbx_description
1 polymer ?
#
loop_
_entity_poly.entity_id
_entity_poly.type
_entity_poly.pdbx_seq_one_letter_code
_entity_poly.pdbx_strand_id
1 'polypeptide(L)'
;MDEFQRSWLLAQLGPDTDPADLERRFFRLRSLRAVALEVLGERRAKLLADPLKVSVDGVVTMDLQENLRGIERQMEVTRQVPAPDDPPEEEDKTSEALAVARLVPTRRYR
;
A
#
# COMPACT_ATOMS: atom_id res chain seq x y z
N MET A 1 10.45 17.17 -1.07
CA MET A 1 10.59 15.92 -1.84
C MET A 1 11.58 16.22 -2.95
N ASP A 2 12.58 15.35 -3.14
CA ASP A 2 13.52 15.49 -4.25
C ASP A 2 12.99 14.84 -5.54
N GLU A 3 13.73 14.96 -6.65
CA GLU A 3 13.35 14.42 -7.95
C GLU A 3 13.30 12.89 -7.98
N PHE A 4 14.20 12.22 -7.26
CA PHE A 4 14.24 10.76 -7.19
C PHE A 4 13.03 10.21 -6.43
N GLN A 5 12.69 10.82 -5.29
CA GLN A 5 11.48 10.50 -4.52
C GLN A 5 10.21 10.74 -5.34
N ARG A 6 10.15 11.84 -6.10
CA ARG A 6 9.00 12.15 -6.97
C ARG A 6 8.86 11.13 -8.10
N SER A 7 9.95 10.82 -8.79
CA SER A 7 9.93 9.84 -9.88
C SER A 7 9.54 8.44 -9.39
N TRP A 8 10.00 8.04 -8.21
CA TRP A 8 9.56 6.79 -7.58
C TRP A 8 8.04 6.77 -7.34
N LEU A 9 7.46 7.86 -6.80
CA LEU A 9 6.01 7.96 -6.61
C LEU A 9 5.25 7.90 -7.94
N LEU A 10 5.72 8.60 -8.97
CA LEU A 10 5.08 8.55 -10.29
C LEU A 10 5.18 7.18 -10.95
N ALA A 11 6.24 6.42 -10.69
CA ALA A 11 6.34 5.02 -11.14
C ALA A 11 5.29 4.12 -10.44
N GLN A 12 4.98 4.40 -9.17
CA GLN A 12 3.94 3.67 -8.44
C GLN A 12 2.52 4.15 -8.75
N LEU A 13 2.31 5.42 -9.12
CA LEU A 13 0.97 6.04 -9.19
C LEU A 13 0.55 6.41 -10.63
N GLY A 14 1.47 6.43 -11.57
CA GLY A 14 1.25 6.93 -12.92
C GLY A 14 1.50 8.44 -13.05
N PRO A 15 1.75 8.92 -14.29
CA PRO A 15 2.22 10.28 -14.57
C PRO A 15 1.17 11.37 -14.31
N ASP A 16 -0.12 11.04 -14.30
CA ASP A 16 -1.22 12.00 -14.15
C ASP A 16 -1.47 12.46 -12.70
N THR A 17 -0.63 12.01 -11.76
CA THR A 17 -0.79 12.35 -10.34
C THR A 17 -0.21 13.73 -10.05
N ASP A 18 -1.00 14.60 -9.42
CA ASP A 18 -0.59 15.98 -9.12
C ASP A 18 0.61 16.02 -8.15
N PRO A 19 1.78 16.56 -8.58
CA PRO A 19 2.96 16.62 -7.74
C PRO A 19 2.76 17.49 -6.49
N ALA A 20 1.92 18.53 -6.55
CA ALA A 20 1.67 19.40 -5.40
C ALA A 20 0.83 18.68 -4.32
N ASP A 21 -0.07 17.79 -4.72
CA ASP A 21 -0.79 16.91 -3.78
C ASP A 21 0.16 15.89 -3.13
N LEU A 22 1.04 15.27 -3.93
CA LEU A 22 2.04 14.32 -3.42
C LEU A 22 2.96 14.95 -2.37
N GLU A 23 3.43 16.17 -2.60
CA GLU A 23 4.25 16.90 -1.64
C GLU A 23 3.49 17.16 -0.34
N ARG A 24 2.24 17.63 -0.41
CA ARG A 24 1.41 17.86 0.79
C ARG A 24 1.19 16.59 1.60
N ARG A 25 0.90 15.47 0.95
CA ARG A 25 0.76 14.17 1.63
C ARG A 25 2.06 13.72 2.25
N PHE A 26 3.18 13.89 1.55
CA PHE A 26 4.49 13.56 2.08
C PHE A 26 4.85 14.38 3.33
N PHE A 27 4.53 15.68 3.35
CA PHE A 27 4.72 16.50 4.55
C PHE A 27 3.92 16.01 5.76
N ARG A 28 2.73 15.42 5.54
CA ARG A 28 1.90 14.86 6.62
C ARG A 28 2.38 13.46 7.04
N LEU A 29 2.62 12.57 6.08
CA LEU A 29 2.86 11.16 6.32
C LEU A 29 4.34 10.82 6.59
N ARG A 30 5.26 11.66 6.11
CA ARG A 30 6.72 11.47 6.25
C ARG A 30 7.24 10.12 5.74
N SER A 31 6.51 9.48 4.83
CA SER A 31 6.90 8.22 4.18
C SER A 31 6.38 8.18 2.74
N LEU A 32 7.24 7.92 1.76
CA LEU A 32 6.85 7.79 0.34
C LEU A 32 5.96 6.58 0.12
N ARG A 33 6.29 5.44 0.74
CA ARG A 33 5.44 4.24 0.73
C ARG A 33 4.04 4.57 1.27
N ALA A 34 3.96 5.26 2.39
CA ALA A 34 2.67 5.64 2.97
C ALA A 34 1.86 6.54 2.02
N VAL A 35 2.49 7.51 1.35
CA VAL A 35 1.84 8.36 0.35
C VAL A 35 1.30 7.54 -0.83
N ALA A 36 2.11 6.63 -1.37
CA ALA A 36 1.68 5.78 -2.49
C ALA A 36 0.48 4.90 -2.11
N LEU A 37 0.53 4.27 -0.93
CA LEU A 37 -0.55 3.44 -0.42
C LEU A 37 -1.84 4.23 -0.13
N GLU A 38 -1.72 5.49 0.33
CA GLU A 38 -2.87 6.35 0.55
C GLU A 38 -3.57 6.68 -0.78
N VAL A 39 -2.83 7.09 -1.80
CA VAL A 39 -3.40 7.42 -3.13
C VAL A 39 -4.02 6.19 -3.79
N LEU A 40 -3.36 5.03 -3.72
CA LEU A 40 -3.94 3.78 -4.24
C LEU A 40 -5.19 3.35 -3.45
N GLY A 41 -5.18 3.56 -2.13
CA GLY A 41 -6.34 3.33 -1.27
C GLY A 41 -7.54 4.20 -1.64
N GLU A 42 -7.31 5.47 -1.95
CA GLU A 42 -8.36 6.39 -2.43
C GLU A 42 -8.92 5.96 -3.80
N ARG A 43 -8.05 5.55 -4.72
CA ARG A 43 -8.50 5.02 -6.03
C ARG A 43 -9.35 3.76 -5.87
N ARG A 44 -8.94 2.85 -4.97
CA ARG A 44 -9.71 1.65 -4.62
C ARG A 44 -11.06 2.03 -4.02
N ALA A 45 -11.09 2.95 -3.06
CA ALA A 45 -12.33 3.42 -2.44
C ALA A 45 -13.28 4.06 -3.47
N LYS A 46 -12.73 4.85 -4.41
CA LYS A 46 -13.50 5.43 -5.51
C LYS A 46 -14.11 4.38 -6.43
N LEU A 47 -13.35 3.36 -6.84
CA LEU A 47 -13.88 2.26 -7.65
C LEU A 47 -14.98 1.46 -6.93
N LEU A 48 -14.84 1.27 -5.62
CA LEU A 48 -15.83 0.55 -4.81
C LEU A 48 -17.10 1.35 -4.55
N ALA A 49 -17.07 2.68 -4.73
CA ALA A 49 -18.25 3.52 -4.63
C ALA A 49 -19.19 3.36 -5.83
N ASP A 50 -18.65 2.94 -6.98
CA ASP A 50 -19.40 2.72 -8.22
C ASP A 50 -19.73 1.22 -8.42
N PRO A 51 -20.82 0.88 -9.12
CA PRO A 51 -21.08 -0.51 -9.50
C PRO A 51 -19.94 -1.05 -10.36
N LEU A 52 -19.32 -2.15 -9.91
CA LEU A 52 -18.18 -2.76 -10.61
C LEU A 52 -18.57 -3.42 -11.93
N LYS A 53 -19.85 -3.73 -12.15
CA LYS A 53 -20.34 -4.31 -13.39
C LYS A 53 -21.68 -3.67 -13.75
N VAL A 54 -21.75 -3.12 -14.96
CA VAL A 54 -22.97 -2.54 -15.54
C VAL A 54 -23.16 -3.14 -16.92
N SER A 55 -24.29 -3.81 -17.12
CA SER A 55 -24.73 -4.30 -18.42
C SER A 55 -25.99 -3.55 -18.84
N VAL A 56 -25.94 -2.89 -19.99
CA VAL A 56 -27.12 -2.32 -20.64
C VAL A 56 -27.49 -3.23 -21.81
N ASP A 57 -28.69 -3.80 -21.76
CA ASP A 57 -29.16 -4.76 -22.77
C ASP A 57 -29.05 -4.16 -24.18
N GLY A 58 -28.25 -4.82 -25.02
CA GLY A 58 -28.09 -4.54 -26.44
C GLY A 58 -26.93 -3.62 -26.84
N VAL A 59 -26.17 -3.01 -25.92
CA VAL A 59 -25.18 -1.98 -26.31
C VAL A 59 -23.82 -2.08 -25.62
N VAL A 60 -23.74 -2.19 -24.29
CA VAL A 60 -22.43 -2.13 -23.58
C VAL A 60 -22.44 -2.98 -22.31
N THR A 61 -21.37 -3.75 -22.09
CA THR A 61 -21.00 -4.27 -20.77
C THR A 61 -19.73 -3.57 -20.31
N MET A 62 -19.78 -2.91 -19.15
CA MET A 62 -18.60 -2.38 -18.46
C MET A 62 -18.32 -3.25 -17.24
N ASP A 63 -17.09 -3.74 -17.12
CA ASP A 63 -16.63 -4.57 -16.00
C ASP A 63 -15.31 -4.00 -15.45
N LEU A 64 -15.34 -3.58 -14.20
CA LEU A 64 -14.23 -2.97 -13.46
C LEU A 64 -13.58 -3.93 -12.47
N GLN A 65 -13.99 -5.20 -12.41
CA GLN A 65 -13.46 -6.17 -11.44
C GLN A 65 -11.95 -6.39 -11.62
N GLU A 66 -11.48 -6.46 -12.87
CA GLU A 66 -10.04 -6.61 -13.13
C GLU A 66 -9.25 -5.33 -12.81
N ASN A 67 -9.86 -4.16 -12.93
CA ASN A 67 -9.22 -2.90 -12.49
C ASN A 67 -9.04 -2.88 -10.98
N LEU A 68 -10.07 -3.29 -10.22
CA LEU A 68 -9.97 -3.42 -8.76
C LEU A 68 -8.87 -4.40 -8.37
N ARG A 69 -8.83 -5.59 -8.99
CA ARG A 69 -7.77 -6.57 -8.75
C ARG A 69 -6.38 -6.04 -9.11
N GLY A 70 -6.28 -5.26 -10.18
CA GLY A 70 -5.05 -4.57 -10.58
C GLY A 70 -4.53 -3.63 -9.49
N ILE A 71 -5.41 -2.78 -8.94
CA ILE A 71 -5.05 -1.86 -7.86
C ILE A 71 -4.67 -2.63 -6.59
N GLU A 72 -5.40 -3.69 -6.24
CA GLU A 72 -5.08 -4.49 -5.04
C GLU A 72 -3.71 -5.17 -5.15
N ARG A 73 -3.36 -5.71 -6.33
CA ARG A 73 -2.03 -6.25 -6.59
C ARG A 73 -0.96 -5.16 -6.55
N GLN A 74 -1.23 -4.00 -7.13
CA GLN A 74 -0.31 -2.87 -7.12
C GLN A 74 -0.02 -2.40 -5.69
N MET A 75 -1.04 -2.30 -4.83
CA MET A 75 -0.87 -1.99 -3.41
C MET A 75 0.03 -3.02 -2.72
N GLU A 76 -0.13 -4.31 -3.01
CA GLU A 76 0.72 -5.36 -2.43
C GLU A 76 2.18 -5.22 -2.90
N VAL A 77 2.40 -4.97 -4.19
CA VAL A 77 3.74 -4.71 -4.74
C VAL A 77 4.36 -3.48 -4.06
N THR A 78 3.63 -2.38 -3.94
CA THR A 78 4.12 -1.15 -3.31
C THR A 78 4.48 -1.34 -1.83
N ARG A 79 3.84 -2.27 -1.11
CA ARG A 79 4.24 -2.61 0.27
C ARG A 79 5.62 -3.25 0.33
N GLN A 80 5.99 -4.02 -0.68
CA GLN A 80 7.21 -4.82 -0.71
C GLN A 80 8.39 -4.08 -1.37
N VAL A 81 8.11 -3.15 -2.28
CA VAL A 81 9.17 -2.37 -2.93
C VAL A 81 9.82 -1.42 -1.91
N PRO A 82 11.16 -1.42 -1.79
CA PRO A 82 11.86 -0.47 -0.94
C PRO A 82 11.65 0.94 -1.47
N ALA A 83 11.23 1.83 -0.58
CA ALA A 83 11.07 3.23 -0.87
C ALA A 83 12.41 3.97 -0.67
N PRO A 84 12.69 5.04 -1.42
CA PRO A 84 13.92 5.83 -1.30
C PRO A 84 14.19 6.40 0.10
N ASP A 85 13.14 6.58 0.90
CA ASP A 85 13.19 7.13 2.25
C ASP A 85 13.06 6.05 3.34
N ASP A 86 13.00 4.78 2.97
CA ASP A 86 13.11 3.70 3.94
C ASP A 86 14.50 3.77 4.60
N PRO A 87 14.59 3.51 5.92
CA PRO A 87 15.87 3.34 6.54
C PRO A 87 16.62 2.20 5.82
N PRO A 88 17.95 2.30 5.65
CA PRO A 88 18.71 1.18 5.11
C PRO A 88 18.38 -0.06 5.95
N GLU A 89 17.96 -1.13 5.29
CA GLU A 89 17.80 -2.43 5.95
C GLU A 89 19.17 -2.75 6.57
N GLU A 90 19.27 -2.71 7.90
CA GLU A 90 20.45 -3.21 8.56
C GLU A 90 20.57 -4.68 8.16
N GLU A 91 21.62 -5.01 7.40
CA GLU A 91 22.01 -6.39 7.13
C GLU A 91 22.06 -7.15 8.46
N ASP A 92 21.01 -7.93 8.70
CA ASP A 92 20.94 -9.11 9.57
C ASP A 92 21.83 -9.06 10.83
N LYS A 93 21.66 -8.04 11.68
CA LYS A 93 21.97 -8.18 13.10
C LYS A 93 20.73 -8.68 13.78
N THR A 94 20.54 -10.00 13.75
CA THR A 94 19.74 -10.79 14.69
C THR A 94 18.79 -9.93 15.52
N SER A 95 17.61 -9.63 14.97
CA SER A 95 16.52 -9.13 15.81
C SER A 95 16.34 -10.18 16.91
N GLU A 96 16.80 -9.86 18.13
CA GLU A 96 16.43 -10.61 19.32
C GLU A 96 14.91 -10.52 19.44
N ALA A 97 14.23 -11.47 18.82
CA ALA A 97 12.80 -11.59 18.89
C ALA A 97 12.45 -11.91 20.35
N LEU A 98 12.04 -10.89 21.10
CA LEU A 98 11.52 -11.04 22.44
C LEU A 98 10.21 -11.84 22.37
N ALA A 99 10.30 -13.14 22.66
CA ALA A 99 9.15 -14.02 22.76
C ALA A 99 8.61 -14.03 24.21
N VAL A 100 7.33 -13.70 24.38
CA VAL A 100 6.65 -13.78 25.67
C VAL A 100 5.87 -15.10 25.73
N ALA A 101 6.27 -16.00 26.64
CA ALA A 101 5.51 -17.21 26.96
C ALA A 101 4.85 -17.07 28.33
N ARG A 102 3.59 -17.50 28.46
CA ARG A 102 2.93 -17.61 29.78
C ARG A 102 3.29 -18.93 30.44
N LEU A 103 3.81 -18.86 31.66
CA LEU A 103 3.97 -20.03 32.51
C LEU A 103 2.64 -20.42 33.14
N VAL A 104 2.31 -21.72 33.08
CA VAL A 104 1.13 -22.31 33.73
C VAL A 104 1.62 -23.20 34.89
N PRO A 105 1.04 -23.08 36.09
CA PRO A 105 1.44 -23.89 37.24
C PRO A 105 1.14 -25.38 37.01
N THR A 106 2.12 -26.23 37.31
CA THR A 106 1.98 -27.69 37.28
C THR A 106 1.53 -28.19 38.66
N ARG A 107 0.40 -28.91 38.71
CA ARG A 107 -0.05 -29.62 39.92
C ARG A 107 0.50 -31.04 39.88
N ARG A 108 1.42 -31.36 40.78
CA ARG A 108 1.83 -32.75 41.05
C ARG A 108 0.83 -33.39 42.00
N TYR A 109 0.13 -34.43 41.56
CA TYR A 109 -0.56 -35.35 42.45
C TYR A 109 0.43 -36.42 42.92
N ARG A 110 0.39 -36.73 44.21
CA ARG A 110 1.14 -37.82 44.85
C ARG A 110 0.37 -39.12 44.74
#